data_AF-A0A815ZQ36-F1
#
_entry.id   AF-A0A815ZQ36-F1
#
_cell.length_a   1.000
_cell.length_b   1.000
_cell.length_c   1.000
_cell.angle_alpha   90.00
_cell.angle_beta   90.00
_cell.angle_gamma   90.00
#
_symmetry.space_group_name_H-M   'P 1'
#
loop_
_entity.id
_entity.type
_entity.pdbx_description
1 polymer ?
#
loop_
_entity_poly.entity_id
_entity_poly.type
_entity_poly.pdbx_seq_one_letter_code
_entity_poly.pdbx_strand_id
1 'polypeptide(L)'
;MDNHFPPTKIVCTPKLQKEDGAGFVKSLVKYIEKHFNVQNPFFKKPLGFEAWWVDMSGDVSLLTKCSEMFFYLCIQSHYPAHINDVQLEPQLPKKLSSPFSVLIKFVNNDVSIQDIKNQMDEKYESIYSCHDLMGTNTSRARHIRIDFTDRNDYDSILNGGQVSLFSQLYDVKEFLEAPKLLIWY
;
A
#
# COMPACT_ATOMS: atom_id res chain seq x y z
N MET A 1 -15.00 -1.48 2.47
CA MET A 1 -13.61 -1.42 1.97
C MET A 1 -12.89 -0.43 2.85
N ASP A 2 -11.85 -0.90 3.50
CA ASP A 2 -11.04 -0.07 4.38
C ASP A 2 -9.91 0.55 3.56
N ASN A 3 -10.19 1.73 3.01
CA ASN A 3 -9.29 2.50 2.15
C ASN A 3 -8.09 3.03 2.95
N HIS A 4 -7.00 2.28 2.99
CA HIS A 4 -5.74 2.74 3.58
C HIS A 4 -4.83 3.34 2.49
N PHE A 5 -4.06 4.36 2.86
CA PHE A 5 -2.95 4.86 2.05
C PHE A 5 -1.79 3.86 2.05
N PRO A 6 -0.93 3.84 1.02
CA PRO A 6 0.26 2.99 1.03
C PRO A 6 1.15 3.31 2.25
N PRO A 7 1.86 2.30 2.81
CA PRO A 7 2.77 2.53 3.92
C PRO A 7 3.81 3.61 3.61
N THR A 8 3.95 4.58 4.50
CA THR A 8 4.98 5.61 4.43
C THR A 8 6.17 5.17 5.27
N LYS A 9 7.37 5.17 4.67
CA LYS A 9 8.61 4.83 5.37
C LYS A 9 9.29 6.10 5.86
N ILE A 10 9.64 6.14 7.14
CA ILE A 10 10.44 7.19 7.77
C ILE A 10 11.82 6.61 8.06
N VAL A 11 12.85 7.19 7.43
CA VAL A 11 14.23 6.87 7.75
C VAL A 11 14.60 7.54 9.06
N CYS A 12 15.09 6.75 10.01
CA CYS A 12 15.50 7.22 11.32
C CYS A 12 17.03 7.29 11.38
N THR A 13 17.58 8.34 11.99
CA THR A 13 19.01 8.45 12.30
C THR A 13 19.20 9.07 13.70
N PRO A 14 19.68 8.34 14.72
CA PRO A 14 20.13 6.95 14.67
C PRO A 14 18.97 5.96 14.45
N LYS A 15 19.32 4.70 14.12
CA LYS A 15 18.35 3.62 13.93
C LYS A 15 17.63 3.31 15.24
N LEU A 16 16.31 3.15 15.18
CA LEU A 16 15.50 2.81 16.35
C LEU A 16 15.61 1.31 16.67
N GLN A 17 15.65 0.97 17.96
CA GLN A 17 15.37 -0.38 18.42
C GLN A 17 13.86 -0.63 18.40
N LYS A 18 13.44 -1.89 18.29
CA LYS A 18 12.01 -2.26 18.27
C LYS A 18 11.26 -1.77 19.51
N GLU A 19 11.93 -1.79 20.65
CA GLU A 19 11.39 -1.41 21.96
C GLU A 19 11.09 0.10 22.04
N ASP A 20 11.89 0.93 21.36
CA ASP A 20 11.77 2.39 21.35
C ASP A 20 10.67 2.89 20.39
N GLY A 21 10.27 2.04 19.43
CA GLY A 21 9.32 2.39 18.36
C GLY A 21 7.97 2.89 18.88
N ALA A 22 7.45 2.31 19.96
CA ALA A 22 6.14 2.72 20.50
C ALA A 22 6.17 4.13 21.09
N GLY A 23 7.24 4.46 21.81
CA GLY A 23 7.46 5.80 22.36
C GLY A 23 7.66 6.84 21.26
N PHE A 24 8.43 6.48 20.24
CA PHE A 24 8.64 7.28 19.04
C PHE A 24 7.32 7.61 18.33
N VAL A 25 6.55 6.60 17.95
CA VAL A 25 5.30 6.77 17.18
C VAL A 25 4.27 7.56 17.97
N LYS A 26 4.12 7.28 19.28
CA LYS A 26 3.21 8.05 20.14
C LYS A 26 3.58 9.53 20.20
N SER A 27 4.87 9.84 20.22
CA SER A 27 5.36 11.22 20.24
C SER A 27 5.14 11.93 18.90
N LEU A 28 5.37 11.20 17.79
CA LEU A 28 5.10 11.69 16.43
C LEU A 28 3.62 12.02 16.22
N VAL A 29 2.69 11.11 16.59
CA VAL A 29 1.24 11.36 16.50
C VAL A 29 0.86 12.59 17.32
N LYS A 30 1.32 12.67 18.57
CA LYS A 30 1.00 13.80 19.46
C LYS A 30 1.47 15.14 18.88
N TYR A 31 2.62 15.17 18.22
CA TYR A 31 3.10 16.38 17.55
C TYR A 31 2.24 16.75 16.34
N ILE A 32 1.97 15.77 15.46
CA ILE A 32 1.10 15.95 14.29
C ILE A 32 -0.27 16.46 14.72
N GLU A 33 -0.89 15.84 15.72
CA GLU A 33 -2.18 16.26 16.29
C GLU A 33 -2.15 17.70 16.80
N LYS A 34 -1.13 18.06 17.58
CA LYS A 34 -1.00 19.41 18.13
C LYS A 34 -0.93 20.45 17.01
N HIS A 35 -0.09 20.22 16.00
CA HIS A 35 0.07 21.17 14.89
C HIS A 35 -1.18 21.20 13.99
N PHE A 36 -1.73 20.03 13.68
CA PHE A 36 -2.91 19.88 12.84
C PHE A 36 -4.14 20.56 13.44
N ASN A 37 -4.39 20.37 14.75
CA ASN A 37 -5.54 20.96 15.43
C ASN A 37 -5.47 22.49 15.53
N VAL A 38 -4.25 23.07 15.54
CA VAL A 38 -4.07 24.53 15.46
C VAL A 38 -4.48 25.06 14.09
N GLN A 39 -4.12 24.34 13.02
CA GLN A 39 -4.48 24.73 11.65
C GLN A 39 -5.94 24.39 11.29
N ASN A 40 -6.51 23.38 11.94
CA ASN A 40 -7.83 22.83 11.62
C ASN A 40 -8.70 22.66 12.89
N PRO A 41 -9.07 23.75 13.58
CA PRO A 41 -9.75 23.69 14.88
C PRO A 41 -11.14 23.04 14.86
N PHE A 42 -11.74 22.89 13.67
CA PHE A 42 -13.05 22.27 13.49
C PHE A 42 -12.99 20.78 13.15
N PHE A 43 -11.80 20.22 12.93
CA PHE A 43 -11.64 18.80 12.67
C PHE A 43 -11.81 18.01 13.97
N LYS A 44 -12.66 16.98 13.94
CA LYS A 44 -13.04 16.19 15.13
C LYS A 44 -12.70 14.71 15.06
N LYS A 45 -12.12 14.24 13.96
CA LYS A 45 -11.76 12.83 13.83
C LYS A 45 -10.45 12.57 14.58
N PRO A 46 -10.29 11.38 15.19
CA PRO A 46 -9.01 10.99 15.77
C PRO A 46 -7.96 10.88 14.66
N LEU A 47 -6.76 11.36 14.95
CA LEU A 47 -5.59 11.22 14.10
C LEU A 47 -4.79 10.02 14.60
N GLY A 48 -4.46 9.08 13.71
CA GLY A 48 -3.70 7.90 14.10
C GLY A 48 -3.31 7.02 12.93
N PHE A 49 -2.42 6.08 13.24
CA PHE A 49 -2.01 5.01 12.33
C PHE A 49 -2.84 3.77 12.62
N GLU A 50 -3.34 3.08 11.60
CA GLU A 50 -3.95 1.75 11.80
C GLU A 50 -2.88 0.68 12.03
N ALA A 51 -1.70 0.86 11.44
CA ALA A 51 -0.56 -0.03 11.67
C ALA A 51 0.76 0.74 11.60
N TRP A 52 1.73 0.29 12.38
CA TRP A 52 3.11 0.76 12.28
C TRP A 52 4.07 -0.33 12.76
N TRP A 53 5.30 -0.30 12.29
CA TRP A 53 6.36 -1.19 12.75
C TRP A 53 7.75 -0.58 12.52
N VAL A 54 8.72 -1.02 13.33
CA VAL A 54 10.15 -0.79 13.09
C VAL A 54 10.68 -1.95 12.25
N ASP A 55 11.23 -1.66 11.08
CA ASP A 55 11.81 -2.66 10.19
C ASP A 55 13.16 -3.17 10.70
N MET A 56 13.73 -4.17 10.01
CA MET A 56 15.04 -4.73 10.37
C MET A 56 16.20 -3.73 10.23
N SER A 57 16.00 -2.63 9.50
CA SER A 57 16.96 -1.55 9.35
C SER A 57 16.83 -0.48 10.44
N GLY A 58 15.86 -0.62 11.35
CA GLY A 58 15.57 0.36 12.41
C GLY A 58 14.85 1.61 11.91
N ASP A 59 14.21 1.53 10.74
CA ASP A 59 13.34 2.57 10.17
C ASP A 59 11.87 2.29 10.50
N VAL A 60 11.03 3.32 10.51
CA VAL A 60 9.61 3.18 10.84
C VAL A 60 8.76 3.14 9.58
N SER A 61 7.84 2.18 9.50
CA SER A 61 6.80 2.15 8.48
C SER A 61 5.44 2.44 9.11
N LEU A 62 4.63 3.27 8.47
CA LEU A 62 3.35 3.77 8.98
C LEU A 62 2.22 3.55 7.96
N LEU A 63 1.08 3.06 8.40
CA LEU A 63 -0.15 2.91 7.62
C LEU A 63 -1.24 3.80 8.23
N THR A 64 -1.86 4.66 7.43
CA THR A 64 -3.00 5.51 7.83
C THR A 64 -4.13 5.43 6.78
N LYS A 65 -5.40 5.55 7.17
CA LYS A 65 -6.55 5.88 6.29
C LYS A 65 -6.87 7.37 6.30
N CYS A 66 -6.25 8.14 7.18
CA CYS A 66 -6.49 9.57 7.28
C CYS A 66 -5.61 10.31 6.25
N SER A 67 -6.24 10.88 5.23
CA SER A 67 -5.58 11.64 4.17
C SER A 67 -4.72 12.76 4.72
N GLU A 68 -5.24 13.46 5.72
CA GLU A 68 -4.58 14.58 6.36
C GLU A 68 -3.32 14.15 7.10
N MET A 69 -3.40 13.04 7.85
CA MET A 69 -2.22 12.45 8.48
C MET A 69 -1.20 12.00 7.43
N PHE A 70 -1.64 11.36 6.35
CA PHE A 70 -0.75 10.95 5.25
C PHE A 70 0.00 12.15 4.65
N PHE A 71 -0.69 13.26 4.40
CA PHE A 71 -0.05 14.49 3.93
C PHE A 71 0.96 15.05 4.91
N TYR A 72 0.64 15.04 6.20
CA TYR A 72 1.58 15.49 7.24
C TYR A 72 2.86 14.67 7.26
N LEU A 73 2.77 13.36 7.01
CA LEU A 73 3.95 12.50 6.88
C LEU A 73 4.75 12.77 5.59
N CYS A 74 4.13 13.27 4.53
CA CYS A 74 4.87 13.57 3.31
C CYS A 74 5.61 14.92 3.38
N ILE A 75 5.19 15.83 4.26
CA ILE A 75 5.77 17.17 4.37
C ILE A 75 6.89 17.19 5.41
N GLN A 76 8.14 17.18 4.96
CA GLN A 76 9.32 17.11 5.84
C GLN A 76 9.37 18.23 6.90
N SER A 77 8.93 19.45 6.58
CA SER A 77 8.91 20.59 7.51
C SER A 77 7.94 20.43 8.68
N HIS A 78 7.03 19.46 8.63
CA HIS A 78 6.05 19.19 9.69
C HIS A 78 6.51 18.10 10.66
N TYR A 79 7.73 17.58 10.50
CA TYR A 79 8.31 16.65 11.47
C TYR A 79 8.98 17.39 12.63
N PRO A 80 8.76 16.94 13.87
CA PRO A 80 9.48 17.46 15.02
C PRO A 80 10.96 17.04 14.96
N ALA A 81 11.85 18.03 14.77
CA ALA A 81 13.29 17.82 14.81
C ALA A 81 13.83 17.36 16.19
N HIS A 82 13.01 17.44 17.24
CA HIS A 82 13.38 17.21 18.63
C HIS A 82 12.84 15.90 19.21
N ILE A 83 12.33 14.97 18.39
CA ILE A 83 12.05 13.62 18.90
C ILE A 83 13.41 13.02 19.29
N ASN A 84 13.70 13.07 20.59
CA ASN A 84 14.92 12.63 21.29
C ASN A 84 15.96 12.01 20.35
N ASP A 85 16.89 12.85 19.89
CA ASP A 85 18.10 12.48 19.12
C ASP A 85 17.89 11.81 17.74
N VAL A 86 16.66 11.58 17.27
CA VAL A 86 16.37 10.91 16.00
C VAL A 86 15.96 11.90 14.90
N GLN A 87 16.85 12.11 13.93
CA GLN A 87 16.55 12.82 12.69
C GLN A 87 15.66 11.97 11.79
N LEU A 88 14.68 12.62 11.14
CA LEU A 88 13.63 11.98 10.36
C LEU A 88 13.62 12.45 8.91
N GLU A 89 13.59 11.50 7.99
CA GLU A 89 13.43 11.76 6.56
C GLU A 89 12.34 10.85 5.98
N PRO A 90 11.23 11.40 5.46
CA PRO A 90 10.22 10.60 4.78
C PRO A 90 10.77 10.09 3.45
N GLN A 91 10.66 8.78 3.22
CA GLN A 91 10.93 8.17 1.93
C GLN A 91 9.61 7.91 1.21
N LEU A 92 9.37 8.68 0.16
CA LEU A 92 8.27 8.40 -0.76
C LEU A 92 8.51 7.04 -1.43
N PRO A 93 7.47 6.21 -1.64
CA PRO A 93 7.62 4.94 -2.33
C PRO A 93 8.23 5.15 -3.72
N LYS A 94 9.40 4.53 -3.96
CA LYS A 94 10.21 4.72 -5.17
C LYS A 94 9.61 4.13 -6.45
N LYS A 95 8.58 3.29 -6.34
CA LYS A 95 7.87 2.70 -7.47
C LYS A 95 6.36 2.88 -7.28
N LEU A 96 5.78 3.63 -8.21
CA LEU A 96 4.37 3.45 -8.56
C LEU A 96 4.20 2.00 -9.05
N SER A 97 3.06 1.33 -8.80
CA SER A 97 2.81 0.03 -9.43
C SER A 97 2.98 0.07 -10.96
N SER A 98 3.22 -1.11 -11.55
CA SER A 98 3.27 -1.28 -13.00
C SER A 98 1.97 -0.75 -13.64
N PRO A 99 2.04 0.07 -14.71
CA PRO A 99 0.85 0.61 -15.38
C PRO A 99 -0.02 -0.48 -16.04
N PHE A 100 0.47 -1.72 -16.17
CA PHE A 100 -0.24 -2.83 -16.79
C PHE A 100 -0.63 -3.87 -15.75
N SER A 101 -1.56 -3.48 -14.87
CA SER A 101 -2.03 -4.33 -13.78
C SER A 101 -3.49 -4.69 -13.98
N VAL A 102 -3.82 -5.97 -13.85
CA VAL A 102 -5.21 -6.44 -13.84
C VAL A 102 -5.57 -7.11 -12.53
N LEU A 103 -6.87 -7.14 -12.28
CA LEU A 103 -7.51 -7.72 -11.13
C LEU A 103 -8.40 -8.88 -11.58
N ILE A 104 -8.04 -10.11 -11.24
CA ILE A 104 -8.93 -11.27 -11.35
C ILE A 104 -9.77 -11.34 -10.07
N LYS A 105 -11.09 -11.36 -10.23
CA LYS A 105 -12.03 -11.32 -9.11
C LYS A 105 -12.50 -12.70 -8.68
N PHE A 106 -12.74 -12.83 -7.39
CA PHE A 106 -13.39 -13.97 -6.73
C PHE A 106 -12.82 -15.35 -7.10
N VAL A 107 -11.50 -15.48 -7.13
CA VAL A 107 -10.81 -16.78 -7.29
C VAL A 107 -10.95 -17.60 -6.02
N ASN A 108 -11.34 -18.87 -6.13
CA ASN A 108 -11.55 -19.73 -4.98
C ASN A 108 -10.27 -19.89 -4.14
N ASN A 109 -10.43 -19.88 -2.81
CA ASN A 109 -9.30 -20.01 -1.87
C ASN A 109 -8.56 -21.34 -1.98
N ASP A 110 -9.24 -22.39 -2.47
CA ASP A 110 -8.67 -23.74 -2.61
C ASP A 110 -7.65 -23.85 -3.75
N VAL A 111 -7.63 -22.88 -4.67
CA VAL A 111 -6.66 -22.83 -5.77
C VAL A 111 -5.41 -22.09 -5.29
N SER A 112 -4.23 -22.70 -5.38
CA SER A 112 -3.01 -22.04 -4.92
C SER A 112 -2.59 -20.89 -5.85
N ILE A 113 -1.91 -19.88 -5.30
CA ILE A 113 -1.37 -18.77 -6.12
C ILE A 113 -0.35 -19.27 -7.16
N GLN A 114 0.38 -20.33 -6.83
CA GLN A 114 1.35 -20.93 -7.75
C GLN A 114 0.65 -21.61 -8.93
N ASP A 115 -0.47 -22.29 -8.71
CA ASP A 115 -1.23 -22.92 -9.81
C ASP A 115 -1.84 -21.86 -10.73
N ILE A 116 -2.35 -20.77 -10.15
CA ILE A 116 -2.87 -19.62 -10.92
C ILE A 116 -1.76 -19.02 -11.76
N LYS A 117 -0.58 -18.81 -11.17
CA LYS A 117 0.59 -18.31 -11.90
C LYS A 117 0.95 -19.23 -13.05
N ASN A 118 1.06 -20.54 -12.81
CA ASN A 118 1.42 -21.51 -13.86
C ASN A 118 0.43 -21.47 -15.05
N GLN A 119 -0.88 -21.47 -14.81
CA GLN A 119 -1.87 -21.37 -15.90
C GLN A 119 -1.88 -20.05 -16.63
N MET A 120 -1.51 -18.96 -15.94
CA MET A 120 -1.41 -17.65 -16.56
C MET A 120 -0.15 -17.57 -17.42
N ASP A 121 0.98 -18.10 -16.94
CA ASP A 121 2.25 -18.18 -17.66
C ASP A 121 2.14 -19.06 -18.93
N GLU A 122 1.24 -20.06 -18.95
CA GLU A 122 0.91 -20.84 -20.16
C GLU A 122 0.19 -20.02 -21.25
N LYS A 123 -0.44 -18.90 -20.88
CA LYS A 123 -1.31 -18.10 -21.77
C LYS A 123 -0.68 -16.78 -22.17
N TYR A 124 0.15 -16.20 -21.32
CA TYR A 124 0.73 -14.88 -21.49
C TYR A 124 2.20 -14.92 -21.06
N GLU A 125 3.10 -14.61 -21.98
CA GLU A 125 4.54 -14.66 -21.73
C GLU A 125 5.02 -13.46 -20.89
N SER A 126 4.26 -12.36 -20.88
CA SER A 126 4.69 -11.11 -20.27
C SER A 126 4.32 -10.94 -18.79
N ILE A 127 3.82 -11.99 -18.13
CA ILE A 127 3.46 -11.93 -16.71
C ILE A 127 4.73 -11.71 -15.87
N TYR A 128 4.74 -10.59 -15.16
CA TYR A 128 5.82 -10.19 -14.28
C TYR A 128 5.59 -10.67 -12.85
N SER A 129 4.37 -10.51 -12.35
CA SER A 129 4.00 -10.93 -11.01
C SER A 129 2.53 -11.32 -10.88
N CYS A 130 2.29 -12.22 -9.92
CA CYS A 130 0.96 -12.71 -9.56
C CYS A 130 0.87 -12.71 -8.03
N HIS A 131 -0.08 -11.95 -7.49
CA HIS A 131 -0.17 -11.67 -6.06
C HIS A 131 -1.61 -11.76 -5.56
N ASP A 132 -1.79 -12.37 -4.40
CA ASP A 132 -3.04 -12.24 -3.65
C ASP A 132 -3.22 -10.80 -3.16
N LEU A 133 -4.39 -10.20 -3.43
CA LEU A 133 -4.72 -8.91 -2.83
C LEU A 133 -5.27 -9.10 -1.43
N MET A 134 -4.39 -8.86 -0.46
CA MET A 134 -4.72 -8.86 0.96
C MET A 134 -5.91 -7.93 1.26
N GLY A 135 -6.87 -8.42 2.04
CA GLY A 135 -8.08 -7.66 2.41
C GLY A 135 -9.27 -7.81 1.46
N THR A 136 -9.14 -8.56 0.36
CA THR A 136 -10.26 -8.96 -0.53
C THR A 136 -10.75 -10.39 -0.29
N ASN A 137 -10.10 -11.10 0.63
CA ASN A 137 -10.36 -12.50 0.92
C ASN A 137 -11.64 -12.64 1.75
N THR A 138 -12.64 -13.28 1.16
CA THR A 138 -13.74 -13.90 1.90
C THR A 138 -13.32 -15.30 2.35
N SER A 139 -14.16 -15.99 3.12
CA SER A 139 -13.89 -17.38 3.51
C SER A 139 -13.78 -18.34 2.32
N ARG A 140 -14.35 -17.99 1.16
CA ARG A 140 -14.44 -18.88 -0.01
C ARG A 140 -13.60 -18.41 -1.21
N ALA A 141 -13.36 -17.11 -1.34
CA ALA A 141 -12.70 -16.56 -2.52
C ALA A 141 -11.89 -15.30 -2.21
N ARG A 142 -10.93 -14.99 -3.09
CA ARG A 142 -9.98 -13.87 -3.02
C ARG A 142 -9.79 -13.21 -4.38
N HIS A 143 -9.21 -12.01 -4.40
CA HIS A 143 -8.81 -11.38 -5.66
C HIS A 143 -7.32 -11.55 -5.90
N ILE A 144 -6.96 -11.71 -7.17
CA ILE A 144 -5.58 -11.87 -7.62
C ILE A 144 -5.22 -10.65 -8.46
N ARG A 145 -4.12 -10.02 -8.12
CA ARG A 145 -3.48 -9.01 -8.97
C ARG A 145 -2.45 -9.69 -9.85
N ILE A 146 -2.50 -9.39 -11.13
CA ILE A 146 -1.49 -9.81 -12.10
C ILE A 146 -0.92 -8.58 -12.77
N ASP A 147 0.41 -8.51 -12.78
CA ASP A 147 1.17 -7.43 -13.38
C ASP A 147 1.83 -7.95 -14.65
N PHE A 148 1.72 -7.19 -15.74
CA PHE A 148 2.33 -7.49 -17.02
C PHE A 148 3.51 -6.56 -17.30
N THR A 149 4.45 -7.06 -18.10
CA THR A 149 5.54 -6.28 -18.70
C THR A 149 5.19 -5.78 -20.10
N ASP A 150 4.31 -6.48 -20.83
CA ASP A 150 3.86 -6.12 -22.18
C ASP A 150 2.42 -5.58 -22.14
N ARG A 151 2.19 -4.51 -22.89
CA ARG A 151 0.88 -3.86 -22.99
C ARG A 151 -0.11 -4.67 -23.81
N ASN A 152 0.33 -5.41 -24.83
CA ASN A 152 -0.55 -6.17 -25.71
C ASN A 152 -1.25 -7.30 -24.96
N ASP A 153 -0.52 -8.01 -24.10
CA ASP A 153 -1.10 -9.07 -23.23
C ASP A 153 -2.09 -8.48 -22.23
N TYR A 154 -1.74 -7.34 -21.62
CA TYR A 154 -2.62 -6.58 -20.74
C TYR A 154 -3.91 -6.12 -21.44
N ASP A 155 -3.80 -5.50 -22.62
CA ASP A 155 -4.95 -5.02 -23.38
C ASP A 155 -5.80 -6.21 -23.87
N SER A 156 -5.16 -7.34 -24.24
CA SER A 156 -5.84 -8.56 -24.65
C SER A 156 -6.72 -9.15 -23.54
N ILE A 157 -6.17 -9.34 -22.34
CA ILE A 157 -6.93 -9.86 -21.20
C ILE A 157 -8.00 -8.86 -20.72
N LEU A 158 -7.70 -7.57 -20.73
CA LEU A 158 -8.63 -6.54 -20.27
C LEU A 158 -9.82 -6.37 -21.22
N ASN A 159 -9.58 -6.39 -22.53
CA ASN A 159 -10.63 -6.31 -23.55
C ASN A 159 -11.50 -7.56 -23.57
N GLY A 160 -10.94 -8.73 -23.25
CA GLY A 160 -11.71 -9.95 -23.04
C GLY A 160 -12.63 -9.87 -21.82
N GLY A 161 -12.26 -9.06 -20.81
CA GLY A 161 -13.04 -8.83 -19.58
C GLY A 161 -13.14 -10.04 -18.65
N GLN A 162 -12.66 -11.21 -19.10
CA GLN A 162 -12.68 -12.47 -18.37
C GLN A 162 -11.45 -13.30 -18.71
N VAL A 163 -11.03 -14.15 -17.78
CA VAL A 163 -9.97 -15.12 -18.00
C VAL A 163 -10.43 -16.49 -17.54
N SER A 164 -10.16 -17.51 -18.36
CA SER A 164 -10.41 -18.89 -17.96
C SER A 164 -9.26 -19.37 -17.06
N LEU A 165 -9.57 -19.89 -15.89
CA LEU A 165 -8.63 -20.63 -15.04
C LEU A 165 -9.30 -21.92 -14.56
N PHE A 166 -8.64 -23.06 -14.71
CA PHE A 166 -9.15 -24.38 -14.28
C PHE A 166 -10.57 -24.68 -14.78
N SER A 167 -10.86 -24.34 -16.05
CA SER A 167 -12.18 -24.48 -16.68
C SER A 167 -13.29 -23.62 -16.08
N GLN A 168 -12.95 -22.63 -15.25
CA GLN A 168 -13.86 -21.61 -14.73
C GLN A 168 -13.52 -20.27 -15.37
N LEU A 169 -14.54 -19.42 -15.58
CA LEU A 169 -14.34 -18.06 -16.08
C LEU A 169 -14.36 -17.10 -14.88
N TYR A 170 -13.34 -16.25 -14.81
CA TYR A 170 -13.20 -15.23 -13.80
C TYR A 170 -13.24 -13.86 -14.43
N ASP A 171 -13.99 -12.94 -13.80
CA ASP A 171 -14.04 -11.56 -14.24
C ASP A 171 -12.69 -10.87 -14.02
N VAL A 172 -12.23 -10.17 -15.03
CA VAL A 172 -11.02 -9.36 -15.02
C VAL A 172 -11.41 -7.89 -15.09
N LYS A 173 -10.75 -7.06 -14.29
CA LYS A 173 -10.83 -5.60 -14.41
C LYS A 173 -9.45 -4.99 -14.38
N GLU A 174 -9.34 -3.78 -14.90
CA GLU A 174 -8.16 -2.97 -14.69
C GLU A 174 -7.96 -2.76 -13.19
N PHE A 175 -6.73 -3.02 -12.72
CA PHE A 175 -6.34 -2.66 -11.38
C PHE A 175 -5.89 -1.20 -11.39
N LEU A 176 -6.82 -0.30 -11.08
CA LEU A 176 -6.53 1.11 -10.84
C LEU A 176 -6.03 1.26 -9.41
N GLU A 177 -4.75 1.58 -9.23
CA GLU A 177 -4.28 2.04 -7.93
C GLU A 177 -5.05 3.29 -7.51
N ALA A 178 -5.33 3.40 -6.20
CA ALA A 178 -5.89 4.62 -5.64
C ALA A 178 -5.05 5.83 -6.07
N PRO A 179 -5.68 6.95 -6.46
CA PRO A 179 -4.98 8.10 -7.00
C PRO A 179 -3.90 8.56 -6.01
N LYS A 180 -2.67 8.60 -6.51
CA LYS A 180 -1.52 9.14 -5.80
C LYS A 180 -1.68 10.65 -5.81
N LEU A 181 -2.17 11.21 -4.70
CA LEU A 181 -2.07 12.64 -4.46
C LEU A 181 -0.58 12.98 -4.32
N LEU A 182 -0.02 13.43 -5.45
CA LEU A 182 1.18 14.23 -5.51
C LEU A 182 0.91 15.51 -4.72
N ILE A 183 1.52 15.64 -3.55
CA ILE A 183 1.83 16.97 -3.03
C ILE A 183 3.34 17.07 -2.96
N TRP A 184 3.88 17.93 -3.82
CA TRP A 184 5.23 18.48 -3.75
C TRP A 184 5.15 20.01 -3.60
N TYR A 185 6.25 20.61 -3.11
CA TYR A 185 6.37 21.89 -2.39
C TYR A 185 5.49 23.06 -2.81
#